data_AF-A0A174RYM0-F1
#
_entry.id   AF-A0A174RYM0-F1
#
_cell.length_a   1.000
_cell.length_b   1.000
_cell.length_c   1.000
_cell.angle_alpha   90.00
_cell.angle_beta   90.00
_cell.angle_gamma   90.00
#
_symmetry.space_group_name_H-M   'P 1'
#
loop_
_entity.id
_entity.type
_entity.pdbx_description
1 polymer ?
#
loop_
_entity_poly.entity_id
_entity_poly.type
_entity_poly.pdbx_seq_one_letter_code
_entity_poly.pdbx_strand_id
1 'polypeptide(L)' 'MDKDDSFNAHCGPIFAETAAALYAAGVSAPKGINYIYGLGGRDVRVESIQHVFAELEKISGSGDTGDTYRYLDVRE' A
#
# COMPACT_ATOMS: atom_id res chain seq x y z
N MET A 1 -1.84 2.07 3.90
CA MET A 1 -2.75 0.94 3.60
C MET A 1 -4.15 1.50 3.68
N ASP A 2 -5.02 1.14 2.74
CA ASP A 2 -6.36 1.72 2.61
C ASP A 2 -7.42 0.64 2.67
N LYS A 3 -8.45 0.85 3.50
CA LYS A 3 -9.62 -0.02 3.60
C LYS A 3 -10.74 0.47 2.66
N ASP A 4 -10.35 0.85 1.46
CA ASP A 4 -11.17 1.48 0.44
C ASP A 4 -10.57 1.20 -0.94
N ASP A 5 -11.41 1.10 -1.97
CA ASP A 5 -10.97 1.06 -3.37
C ASP A 5 -11.53 2.30 -4.08
N SER A 6 -10.65 3.27 -4.35
CA SER A 6 -11.05 4.59 -4.81
C SER A 6 -11.35 4.69 -6.31
N PHE A 7 -11.39 3.57 -7.06
CA PHE A 7 -11.69 3.50 -8.51
C PHE A 7 -10.91 4.47 -9.42
N ASN A 8 -9.82 5.06 -8.93
CA ASN A 8 -8.93 5.94 -9.67
C ASN A 8 -7.75 5.17 -10.29
N ALA A 9 -7.73 3.84 -10.13
CA ALA A 9 -6.69 2.91 -10.57
C ALA A 9 -5.25 3.29 -10.14
N HIS A 10 -5.12 4.11 -9.10
CA HIS A 10 -3.83 4.66 -8.68
C HIS A 10 -3.55 4.40 -7.20
N CYS A 11 -4.46 4.83 -6.30
CA CYS A 11 -4.27 4.68 -4.86
C CYS A 11 -5.52 5.01 -4.05
N GLY A 12 -5.59 4.47 -2.83
CA GLY A 12 -6.53 4.92 -1.81
C GLY A 12 -6.25 6.32 -1.24
N PRO A 13 -7.20 6.90 -0.48
CA PRO A 13 -7.14 8.27 0.01
C PRO A 13 -5.97 8.52 0.98
N ILE A 14 -5.67 7.59 1.89
CA ILE A 14 -4.59 7.75 2.88
C ILE A 14 -3.24 7.82 2.18
N PHE A 15 -3.04 7.00 1.14
CA PHE A 15 -1.82 7.07 0.36
C PHE A 15 -1.68 8.40 -0.38
N ALA A 16 -2.76 8.89 -0.99
CA ALA A 16 -2.74 10.18 -1.70
C ALA A 16 -2.37 11.34 -0.75
N GLU A 17 -2.99 11.41 0.43
CA GLU A 17 -2.70 12.43 1.43
C GLU A 17 -1.29 12.32 2.00
N THR A 18 -0.82 11.09 2.26
CA THR A 18 0.54 10.86 2.77
C THR A 18 1.60 11.27 1.73
N ALA A 19 1.39 10.91 0.46
CA ALA A 19 2.28 11.31 -0.63
C ALA A 19 2.32 12.84 -0.82
N ALA A 20 1.16 13.49 -0.76
CA ALA A 20 1.05 14.94 -0.84
C ALA A 20 1.75 15.63 0.35
N ALA A 21 1.60 15.10 1.57
CA ALA A 21 2.26 15.63 2.77
C ALA A 21 3.80 15.50 2.69
N LEU A 22 4.30 14.34 2.24
CA LEU A 22 5.74 14.14 2.03
C LEU A 22 6.30 15.11 0.99
N TYR A 23 5.58 15.29 -0.11
CA TYR A 23 5.95 16.25 -1.14
C TYR A 23 5.99 17.69 -0.61
N ALA A 24 4.95 18.11 0.14
CA ALA A 24 4.89 19.42 0.78
C ALA A 24 6.01 19.64 1.80
N ALA A 25 6.48 18.57 2.46
CA ALA A 25 7.63 18.58 3.36
C ALA A 25 9.00 18.59 2.64
N GLY A 26 9.03 18.66 1.30
CA GLY A 26 10.25 18.66 0.51
C GLY A 26 10.86 17.27 0.29
N VAL A 27 10.15 16.19 0.64
CA VAL A 27 10.56 14.81 0.38
C VAL A 27 10.02 14.38 -0.97
N SER A 28 10.88 14.36 -1.99
CA SER A 28 10.54 13.90 -3.34
C SER A 28 11.08 12.49 -3.59
N ALA A 29 10.28 11.64 -4.24
CA ALA A 29 10.56 10.24 -4.58
C ALA A 29 10.62 9.19 -3.44
N PRO A 30 9.75 9.23 -2.41
CA PRO A 30 9.60 8.07 -1.53
C PRO A 30 9.03 6.88 -2.32
N LYS A 31 9.58 5.68 -2.08
CA LYS A 31 9.04 4.43 -2.63
C LYS A 31 7.80 4.02 -1.83
N GLY A 32 6.65 4.58 -2.19
CA GLY A 32 5.36 4.29 -1.56
C GLY A 32 4.67 3.08 -2.18
N ILE A 33 4.07 2.24 -1.34
CA ILE A 33 3.22 1.12 -1.77
C ILE A 33 1.87 1.21 -1.06
N ASN A 34 0.80 1.05 -1.82
CA ASN A 34 -0.58 1.08 -1.37
C ASN A 34 -1.17 -0.33 -1.35
N TYR A 35 -1.51 -0.82 -0.16
CA TYR A 35 -2.27 -2.06 0.02
C TYR A 35 -3.73 -1.75 0.27
N ILE A 36 -4.59 -2.25 -0.62
CA ILE A 36 -6.04 -2.23 -0.52
C ILE A 36 -6.50 -3.47 0.21
N TYR A 37 -7.21 -3.31 1.33
CA TYR A 37 -7.55 -4.43 2.21
C TYR A 37 -8.99 -4.35 2.73
N GLY A 38 -9.47 -5.47 3.29
CA GLY A 38 -10.73 -5.50 4.03
C GLY A 38 -11.97 -5.16 3.22
N LEU A 39 -11.87 -5.21 1.88
CA LEU A 39 -12.98 -5.00 0.97
C LEU A 39 -14.10 -6.01 1.26
N GLY A 40 -15.36 -5.56 1.23
CA GLY A 40 -16.52 -6.39 1.54
C GLY A 40 -16.61 -6.85 3.00
N GLY A 41 -15.94 -6.16 3.93
CA GLY A 41 -15.94 -6.54 5.35
C GLY A 41 -15.04 -7.73 5.67
N ARG A 42 -14.13 -8.09 4.74
CA ARG A 42 -13.15 -9.15 4.97
C ARG A 42 -12.25 -8.83 6.17
N ASP A 43 -11.94 -9.88 6.91
CA ASP A 43 -11.03 -9.82 8.05
C ASP A 43 -9.58 -9.66 7.58
N VAL A 44 -8.77 -8.96 8.37
CA VAL A 44 -7.33 -8.82 8.16
C VAL A 44 -6.64 -9.41 9.37
N ARG A 45 -5.90 -10.49 9.13
CA ARG A 45 -5.28 -11.27 10.19
C ARG A 45 -3.85 -10.80 10.45
N VAL A 46 -3.29 -11.27 11.55
CA VAL A 46 -1.89 -10.97 11.90
C VAL A 46 -0.94 -11.45 10.80
N GLU A 47 -1.22 -12.62 10.20
CA GLU A 47 -0.42 -13.19 9.12
C GLU A 47 -0.43 -12.33 7.86
N SER A 48 -1.56 -11.67 7.58
CA SER A 48 -1.70 -10.72 6.46
C SER A 48 -0.76 -9.52 6.62
N ILE A 49 -0.66 -9.00 7.84
CA ILE A 49 0.23 -7.88 8.17
C ILE A 49 1.69 -8.33 8.16
N GLN A 50 1.98 -9.52 8.69
CA GLN A 50 3.33 -10.10 8.61
C GLN A 50 3.80 -10.25 7.16
N HIS A 51 2.92 -10.70 6.26
CA HIS A 51 3.20 -10.77 4.83
C HIS A 51 3.54 -9.40 4.24
N VAL A 52 2.77 -8.36 4.56
CA VAL A 52 3.05 -6.98 4.10
C VAL A 52 4.45 -6.54 4.53
N PHE A 53 4.82 -6.74 5.80
CA PHE A 53 6.16 -6.35 6.28
C PHE A 53 7.28 -7.17 5.64
N ALA A 54 7.09 -8.47 5.44
CA ALA A 54 8.07 -9.32 4.75
C ALA A 54 8.30 -8.87 3.30
N GLU A 55 7.25 -8.43 2.60
CA GLU A 55 7.38 -7.85 1.26
C GLU A 55 8.11 -6.51 1.29
N LEU A 56 7.80 -5.64 2.26
CA LEU A 56 8.51 -4.35 2.42
C LEU A 56 10.01 -4.56 2.71
N GLU A 57 10.37 -5.58 3.49
CA GLU A 57 11.77 -5.94 3.76
C GLU A 57 12.51 -6.35 2.48
N LYS A 58 11.87 -7.18 1.64
CA LYS A 58 12.43 -7.54 0.33
C LYS A 58 12.64 -6.32 -0.57
N ILE A 59 11.65 -5.43 -0.64
CA ILE A 59 11.70 -4.20 -1.44
C ILE A 59 12.77 -3.24 -0.92
N SER A 60 12.95 -3.17 0.40
CA SER A 60 14.03 -2.40 1.00
C SER A 60 15.41 -2.94 0.59
N GLY A 61 15.55 -4.26 0.47
CA GLY A 61 16.79 -4.91 0.04
C GLY A 61 17.07 -4.82 -1.46
N SER A 62 16.04 -5.00 -2.30
CA SER A 62 16.17 -4.99 -3.77
C SER A 62 16.12 -3.60 -4.38
N GLY A 63 15.39 -2.67 -3.73
CA GLY A 63 15.02 -1.38 -4.29
C GLY A 63 13.95 -1.44 -5.38
N ASP A 64 13.49 -2.63 -5.77
CA ASP A 64 12.43 -2.82 -6.76
C ASP A 64 11.07 -2.87 -6.05
N THR A 65 10.18 -1.95 -6.39
CA THR A 65 8.84 -1.86 -5.80
C THR A 65 7.82 -2.75 -6.48
N GLY A 66 8.08 -3.24 -7.71
CA GLY A 66 7.05 -3.83 -8.56
C GLY A 66 5.80 -2.95 -8.61
N ASP A 67 4.62 -3.58 -8.55
CA ASP A 67 3.34 -2.88 -8.47
C ASP A 67 3.20 -2.11 -7.17
N THR A 68 2.90 -0.82 -7.25
CA THR A 68 2.68 0.05 -6.09
C THR A 68 1.22 0.07 -5.61
N TYR A 69 0.30 -0.48 -6.40
CA TYR A 69 -1.11 -0.63 -6.06
C TYR A 69 -1.44 -2.12 -5.95
N ARG A 70 -1.71 -2.62 -4.74
CA ARG A 70 -1.82 -4.05 -4.44
C ARG A 70 -3.07 -4.38 -3.65
N TYR A 71 -3.72 -5.48 -3.98
CA TYR A 71 -4.81 -6.03 -3.17
C TYR A 71 -4.28 -7.02 -2.13
N LEU A 72 -4.70 -6.87 -0.88
CA LEU A 72 -4.36 -7.77 0.23
C LEU A 72 -5.55 -8.68 0.54
N ASP A 73 -5.30 -10.00 0.53
CA ASP A 73 -6.28 -11.05 0.86
C ASP A 73 -7.57 -11.04 0.02
N VAL A 74 -7.49 -10.50 -1.19
CA VAL A 74 -8.57 -10.59 -2.18
C VAL A 74 -8.27 -11.78 -3.08
N ARG A 75 -9.20 -12.73 -3.18
CA ARG A 75 -9.13 -13.78 -4.21
C ARG A 75 -9.53 -13.19 -5.55
N GLU A 76 -8.87 -13.65 -6.62
CA GLU A 76 -9.33 -13.49 -8.01
C GLU A 76 -10.78 -13.98 -8.16
#